data_AF-A0A4Q1TA00-F1
#
_entry.id   AF-A0A4Q1TA00-F1
#
_cell.length_a   1.000
_cell.length_b   1.000
_cell.length_c   1.000
_cell.angle_alpha   90.00
_cell.angle_beta   90.00
_cell.angle_gamma   90.00
#
_symmetry.space_group_name_H-M   'P 1'
#
loop_
_entity.id
_entity.type
_entity.pdbx_description
1 polymer ?
#
loop_
_entity_poly.entity_id
_entity_poly.type
_entity_poly.pdbx_seq_one_letter_code
_entity_poly.pdbx_strand_id
1 'polypeptide(L)'
;MGKTSRALVGLLAGGLVLSLGLAFSGLGVQKEGEQTEQAAAPTAEEIKATVEAGCTSCHGADLKGSAGPSLYNLDQKYDLDEIATILRSGKGGMPGGLVPGIEDSVAEYLLTLK
;
A
#
# COMPACT_ATOMS: atom_id res chain seq x y z
N MET A 1 -59.25 5.54 27.12
CA MET A 1 -60.07 5.34 25.90
C MET A 1 -59.15 5.40 24.68
N GLY A 2 -59.28 4.46 23.73
CA GLY A 2 -58.67 4.51 22.38
C GLY A 2 -57.28 3.88 22.28
N LYS A 3 -57.15 2.55 22.28
CA LYS A 3 -57.22 1.62 21.12
C LYS A 3 -55.96 1.61 20.25
N THR A 4 -55.21 0.53 20.44
CA THR A 4 -54.17 -0.05 19.59
C THR A 4 -54.56 -0.17 18.12
N SER A 5 -53.63 0.09 17.19
CA SER A 5 -53.61 -0.57 15.86
C SER A 5 -52.20 -0.53 15.24
N ARG A 6 -51.90 -1.64 14.56
CA ARG A 6 -50.62 -2.12 14.05
C ARG A 6 -50.21 -1.50 12.71
N ALA A 7 -48.90 -1.38 12.47
CA ALA A 7 -48.19 -1.55 11.17
C ALA A 7 -46.69 -1.47 11.49
N LEU A 8 -45.93 -2.55 11.66
CA LEU A 8 -45.43 -3.53 10.67
C LEU A 8 -44.91 -2.89 9.36
N VAL A 9 -43.57 -2.76 9.31
CA VAL A 9 -42.67 -3.15 8.21
C VAL A 9 -42.74 -2.41 6.86
N GLY A 10 -41.56 -1.95 6.43
CA GLY A 10 -41.19 -1.60 5.05
C GLY A 10 -40.02 -0.59 5.10
N LEU A 11 -38.75 -0.97 5.30
CA LEU A 11 -37.86 -1.73 4.41
C LEU A 11 -37.79 -1.17 2.97
N LEU A 12 -36.65 -0.53 2.67
CA LEU A 12 -35.96 -0.40 1.39
C LEU A 12 -36.64 0.33 0.23
N ALA A 13 -36.03 1.46 -0.15
CA ALA A 13 -35.74 1.98 -1.50
C ALA A 13 -35.71 3.51 -1.37
N GLY A 14 -34.66 4.24 -1.68
CA GLY A 14 -33.75 4.06 -2.80
C GLY A 14 -33.71 5.40 -3.53
N GLY A 15 -32.53 6.00 -3.60
CA GLY A 15 -32.13 6.86 -4.70
C GLY A 15 -32.73 8.27 -4.81
N LEU A 16 -31.84 9.17 -5.21
CA LEU A 16 -32.12 10.35 -6.03
C LEU A 16 -32.78 11.55 -5.34
N VAL A 17 -31.99 12.26 -4.52
CA VAL A 17 -32.20 13.71 -4.39
C VAL A 17 -31.11 14.42 -5.18
N LEU A 18 -31.38 14.49 -6.48
CA LEU A 18 -30.64 15.29 -7.44
C LEU A 18 -31.20 16.72 -7.37
N SER A 19 -30.33 17.65 -7.00
CA SER A 19 -30.37 19.09 -7.32
C SER A 19 -31.14 20.06 -6.40
N LEU A 20 -30.36 21.08 -6.02
CA LEU A 20 -30.73 22.50 -5.92
C LEU A 20 -31.03 23.08 -4.53
N GLY A 21 -29.96 23.24 -3.74
CA GLY A 21 -29.90 24.21 -2.65
C GLY A 21 -28.65 25.08 -2.80
N LEU A 22 -28.73 26.15 -3.60
CA LEU A 22 -27.73 27.22 -3.54
C LEU A 22 -27.92 28.03 -2.25
N ALA A 23 -26.78 28.39 -1.65
CA ALA A 23 -26.60 29.35 -0.55
C ALA A 23 -26.84 28.85 0.88
N PHE A 24 -25.96 27.94 1.34
CA PHE A 24 -25.57 27.86 2.74
C PHE A 24 -24.04 28.04 2.83
N SER A 25 -23.60 29.24 3.22
CA SER A 25 -22.22 29.53 3.54
C SER A 25 -21.83 28.76 4.81
N GLY A 26 -20.85 27.88 4.73
CA GLY A 26 -20.27 27.22 5.91
C GLY A 26 -19.85 25.78 5.66
N LEU A 27 -18.75 25.63 4.92
CA LEU A 27 -17.85 24.48 4.76
C LEU A 27 -18.13 23.21 5.58
N GLY A 28 -18.24 22.07 4.89
CA GLY A 28 -17.72 20.79 5.40
C GLY A 28 -18.63 19.58 5.34
N VAL A 29 -18.94 19.15 4.12
CA VAL A 29 -19.57 17.86 3.76
C VAL A 29 -18.68 16.66 4.17
N GLN A 30 -19.33 15.66 4.77
CA GLN A 30 -19.14 14.20 4.63
C GLN A 30 -17.74 13.59 4.76
N LYS A 31 -17.59 12.63 5.68
CA LYS A 31 -17.00 11.29 5.46
C LYS A 31 -17.30 10.43 6.70
N GLU A 32 -18.14 9.39 6.58
CA GLU A 32 -17.73 7.97 6.59
C GLU A 32 -16.68 7.71 7.70
N GLY A 33 -16.99 6.95 8.75
CA GLY A 33 -16.98 5.50 8.63
C GLY A 33 -15.54 5.04 8.32
N GLU A 34 -14.95 4.25 9.23
CA GLU A 34 -13.75 3.44 8.96
C GLU A 34 -12.42 4.25 9.03
N GLN A 35 -11.26 3.75 9.45
CA GLN A 35 -10.81 2.38 9.67
C GLN A 35 -9.85 2.36 10.88
N THR A 36 -9.99 1.38 11.78
CA THR A 36 -8.81 0.89 12.50
C THR A 36 -8.09 0.02 11.49
N GLU A 37 -7.24 0.63 10.68
CA GLU A 37 -6.38 -0.08 9.73
C GLU A 37 -5.29 -0.76 10.56
N GLN A 38 -5.52 -2.02 10.92
CA GLN A 38 -4.40 -2.94 10.95
C GLN A 38 -3.84 -2.92 9.53
N ALA A 39 -2.73 -2.22 9.31
CA ALA A 39 -2.04 -2.23 8.04
C ALA A 39 -1.82 -3.69 7.65
N ALA A 40 -2.58 -4.17 6.67
CA ALA A 40 -2.40 -5.49 6.13
C ALA A 40 -0.98 -5.56 5.56
N ALA A 41 -0.32 -6.70 5.70
CA ALA A 41 0.96 -6.91 5.02
C ALA A 41 0.78 -6.64 3.51
N PRO A 42 1.76 -5.98 2.86
CA PRO A 42 1.66 -5.68 1.44
C PRO A 42 1.55 -6.98 0.63
N THR A 43 0.76 -6.93 -0.43
CA THR A 43 0.63 -8.00 -1.42
C THR A 43 1.91 -8.13 -2.26
N ALA A 44 2.08 -9.28 -2.92
CA ALA A 44 3.23 -9.50 -3.80
C ALA A 44 3.26 -8.49 -4.96
N GLU A 45 2.09 -8.10 -5.46
CA GLU A 45 1.93 -7.10 -6.51
C GLU A 45 2.38 -5.70 -6.04
N GLU A 46 2.05 -5.32 -4.81
CA GLU A 46 2.48 -4.06 -4.21
C GLU A 46 4.00 -4.03 -3.96
N ILE A 47 4.57 -5.14 -3.49
CA ILE A 47 6.02 -5.30 -3.34
C ILE A 47 6.71 -5.15 -4.70
N LYS A 48 6.22 -5.86 -5.72
CA LYS A 48 6.75 -5.75 -7.09
C LYS A 48 6.70 -4.32 -7.61
N ALA A 49 5.55 -3.64 -7.46
CA ALA A 49 5.40 -2.25 -7.89
C ALA A 49 6.38 -1.31 -7.16
N THR A 50 6.60 -1.54 -5.86
CA THR A 50 7.57 -0.80 -5.06
C THR A 50 8.99 -0.98 -5.59
N VAL A 51 9.39 -2.22 -5.92
CA VAL A 51 10.71 -2.51 -6.50
C VAL A 51 10.88 -1.88 -7.88
N GLU A 52 9.85 -1.97 -8.73
CA GLU A 52 9.89 -1.35 -10.07
C GLU A 52 10.01 0.17 -10.01
N ALA A 53 9.33 0.82 -9.06
CA ALA A 53 9.36 2.26 -8.89
C ALA A 53 10.65 2.77 -8.20
N GLY A 54 11.16 2.03 -7.22
CA GLY A 54 12.25 2.48 -6.35
C GLY A 54 13.64 2.02 -6.76
N CYS A 55 13.77 0.81 -7.32
CA CYS A 55 15.08 0.15 -7.48
C CYS A 55 15.66 0.33 -8.90
N THR A 56 14.80 0.46 -9.91
CA THR A 56 15.20 0.44 -11.33
C THR A 56 16.06 1.63 -11.75
N SER A 57 15.92 2.77 -11.08
CA SER A 57 16.69 3.99 -11.34
C SER A 57 18.19 3.82 -11.15
N CYS A 58 18.60 2.94 -10.22
CA CYS A 58 20.00 2.64 -9.95
C CYS A 58 20.40 1.25 -10.43
N HIS A 59 19.53 0.24 -10.26
CA HIS A 59 19.83 -1.15 -10.58
C HIS A 59 19.44 -1.56 -12.00
N GLY A 60 19.01 -0.62 -12.83
CA GLY A 60 18.62 -0.85 -14.23
C GLY A 60 17.14 -1.23 -14.35
N ALA A 61 16.57 -1.01 -15.54
CA ALA A 61 15.15 -1.26 -15.82
C ALA A 61 14.75 -2.73 -15.62
N ASP A 62 15.69 -3.66 -15.78
CA ASP A 62 15.54 -5.10 -15.56
C ASP A 62 16.19 -5.60 -14.26
N LEU A 63 16.67 -4.68 -13.40
CA LEU A 63 17.35 -4.95 -12.14
C LEU A 63 18.65 -5.77 -12.27
N LYS A 64 19.21 -5.91 -13.48
CA LYS A 64 20.47 -6.64 -13.74
C LYS A 64 21.72 -5.79 -13.58
N GLY A 65 21.56 -4.53 -13.19
CA GLY A 65 22.63 -3.59 -12.89
C GLY A 65 22.66 -2.42 -13.87
N SER A 66 23.04 -1.26 -13.34
CA SER A 66 23.30 -0.04 -14.11
C SER A 66 24.33 0.81 -13.35
N ALA A 67 23.88 1.79 -12.58
CA ALA A 67 24.72 2.53 -11.63
C ALA A 67 25.03 1.69 -10.36
N GLY A 68 24.06 0.87 -9.94
CA GLY A 68 24.18 -0.14 -8.90
C GLY A 68 24.40 -1.54 -9.48
N PRO A 69 24.83 -2.50 -8.64
CA PRO A 69 25.06 -3.89 -9.05
C PRO A 69 23.74 -4.61 -9.41
N SER A 70 23.85 -5.79 -10.01
CA SER A 70 22.70 -6.67 -10.25
C SER A 70 22.00 -7.05 -8.94
N LEU A 71 20.67 -7.10 -8.97
CA LEU A 71 19.81 -7.63 -7.90
C LEU A 71 19.38 -9.09 -8.15
N TYR A 72 19.96 -9.75 -9.15
CA TYR A 72 19.69 -11.15 -9.47
C TYR A 72 20.67 -12.07 -8.73
N ASN A 73 20.20 -13.27 -8.36
CA ASN A 73 20.99 -14.31 -7.69
C ASN A 73 21.62 -13.83 -6.37
N LEU A 74 20.90 -13.00 -5.62
CA LEU A 74 21.35 -12.49 -4.32
C LEU A 74 21.44 -13.58 -3.25
N ASP A 75 20.64 -14.64 -3.38
CA ASP A 75 20.63 -15.81 -2.49
C ASP A 75 21.96 -16.57 -2.45
N GLN A 76 22.85 -16.33 -3.42
CA GLN A 76 24.20 -16.89 -3.42
C GLN A 76 25.18 -16.15 -2.50
N LYS A 77 24.83 -14.94 -2.06
CA LYS A 77 25.74 -14.02 -1.37
C LYS A 77 25.18 -13.44 -0.08
N TYR A 78 23.86 -13.35 0.02
CA TYR A 78 23.18 -12.73 1.15
C TYR A 78 22.01 -13.59 1.60
N ASP A 79 21.74 -13.56 2.89
CA ASP A 79 20.48 -14.03 3.46
C ASP A 79 19.43 -12.90 3.55
N LEU A 80 18.23 -13.24 4.06
CA LEU A 80 17.10 -12.32 4.19
C LEU A 80 17.43 -11.14 5.11
N ASP A 81 18.01 -11.42 6.29
CA ASP A 81 18.32 -10.41 7.29
C ASP A 81 19.40 -9.44 6.79
N GLU A 82 20.38 -9.94 6.02
CA GLU A 82 21.41 -9.12 5.39
C GLU A 82 20.82 -8.17 4.35
N ILE A 83 19.92 -8.65 3.47
CA ILE A 83 19.25 -7.80 2.49
C ILE A 83 18.34 -6.77 3.19
N ALA A 84 17.55 -7.18 4.18
CA ALA A 84 16.71 -6.28 4.95
C ALA A 84 17.53 -5.20 5.66
N THR A 85 18.71 -5.56 6.19
CA THR A 85 19.65 -4.62 6.81
C THR A 85 20.20 -3.62 5.78
N ILE A 86 20.53 -4.07 4.57
CA ILE A 86 20.97 -3.19 3.47
C ILE A 86 19.84 -2.23 3.07
N LEU A 87 18.59 -2.70 2.96
CA LEU A 87 17.44 -1.85 2.64
C LEU A 87 17.19 -0.80 3.72
N ARG A 88 17.41 -1.15 4.99
CA ARG A 88 17.22 -0.26 6.14
C ARG A 88 18.34 0.75 6.31
N SER A 89 19.59 0.30 6.23
CA SER A 89 20.78 1.10 6.59
C SER A 89 21.52 1.66 5.37
N GLY A 90 21.23 1.15 4.18
CA GLY A 90 22.01 1.43 2.97
C GLY A 90 23.31 0.63 2.93
N LYS A 91 24.01 0.70 1.79
CA LYS A 91 25.33 0.09 1.61
C LYS A 91 26.14 0.81 0.55
N GLY A 92 27.33 1.28 0.93
CA GLY A 92 28.20 2.02 0.03
C GLY A 92 27.52 3.30 -0.45
N GLY A 93 27.23 3.37 -1.76
CA GLY A 93 26.49 4.49 -2.36
C GLY A 93 24.97 4.33 -2.36
N MET A 94 24.43 3.18 -1.94
CA MET A 94 22.98 2.96 -1.85
C MET A 94 22.45 3.56 -0.54
N PRO A 95 21.51 4.53 -0.57
CA PRO A 95 20.90 5.07 0.63
C PRO A 95 20.01 4.03 1.32
N GLY A 96 19.88 4.13 2.64
CA GLY A 96 18.96 3.31 3.44
C GLY A 96 17.57 3.93 3.57
N GLY A 97 16.61 3.15 4.06
CA GLY A 97 15.26 3.60 4.36
C GLY A 97 14.39 3.82 3.13
N LEU A 98 14.69 3.13 2.03
CA LEU A 98 13.94 3.26 0.77
C LEU A 98 12.55 2.59 0.83
N VAL A 99 12.39 1.59 1.69
CA VAL A 99 11.16 0.78 1.83
C VAL A 99 10.82 0.56 3.31
N PRO A 100 10.54 1.63 4.07
CA PRO A 100 10.42 1.56 5.52
C PRO A 100 9.22 0.72 5.96
N GLY A 101 9.46 -0.25 6.84
CA GLY A 101 8.42 -1.10 7.44
C GLY A 101 8.01 -2.31 6.58
N ILE A 102 8.58 -2.47 5.40
CA ILE A 102 8.35 -3.61 4.50
C ILE A 102 9.67 -4.19 3.98
N GLU A 103 10.79 -3.90 4.65
CA GLU A 103 12.13 -4.32 4.23
C GLU A 103 12.22 -5.83 4.05
N ASP A 104 11.65 -6.60 4.98
CA ASP A 104 11.71 -8.07 4.96
C ASP A 104 10.92 -8.62 3.75
N SER A 105 9.72 -8.09 3.48
CA SER A 105 8.90 -8.49 2.34
C SER A 105 9.56 -8.15 0.99
N VAL A 106 10.23 -6.99 0.91
CA VAL A 106 11.02 -6.62 -0.27
C VAL A 106 12.26 -7.52 -0.39
N ALA A 107 12.94 -7.81 0.72
CA ALA A 107 14.10 -8.69 0.75
C ALA A 107 13.77 -10.10 0.25
N GLU A 108 12.67 -10.68 0.73
CA GLU A 108 12.14 -11.96 0.26
C GLU A 108 11.93 -11.95 -1.25
N TYR A 109 11.24 -10.92 -1.76
CA TYR A 109 11.01 -10.78 -3.19
C TYR A 109 12.33 -10.72 -3.99
N LEU A 110 13.30 -9.92 -3.53
CA LEU A 110 14.60 -9.78 -4.20
C LEU A 110 15.39 -11.10 -4.24
N LEU A 111 15.30 -11.93 -3.20
CA LEU A 111 15.94 -13.25 -3.16
C LEU A 111 15.33 -14.24 -4.16
N THR A 112 14.11 -13.98 -4.65
CA THR A 112 13.48 -14.81 -5.70
C THR A 112 13.98 -14.51 -7.11
N LEU A 113 14.72 -13.41 -7.33
CA LEU A 113 15.19 -12.99 -8.65
C LEU A 113 16.37 -13.86 -9.13
N LYS A 114 16.28 -14.40 -10.36
CA LYS A 114 17.21 -15.38 -10.94
C LYS A 114 17.76 -15.00 -12.30
#